data_AF-A0A1G2NGY4-F1
#
_entry.id   AF-A0A1G2NGY4-F1
#
_cell.length_a   1.000
_cell.length_b   1.000
_cell.length_c   1.000
_cell.angle_alpha   90.00
_cell.angle_beta   90.00
_cell.angle_gamma   90.00
#
_symmetry.space_group_name_H-M   'P 1'
#
loop_
_entity.id
_entity.type
_entity.pdbx_description
1 polymer ?
#
loop_
_entity_poly.entity_id
_entity_poly.type
_entity_poly.pdbx_seq_one_letter_code
_entity_poly.pdbx_strand_id
1 'polypeptide(L)'
;MVIKIRKKNKSKETVQYKSAKKILTPQDIKEADRFDDALNQEIQEIEKVLLKEKMLTPEARKSNMLGAWYLIGTRINNFLKKYKVSSEEENLFWDHLYGRSSLISKTAPTSKISKTRNDFRIASLLAHHPITKLEKIELWALWREIITYKAFKDERVLDWVIKKLEQSPPKTRNEGRPFLKAVSKRLKRIDTTVLSDKELIVKLNEVTRW
;
A
#
# COMPACT_ATOMS: atom_id res chain seq x y z
N MET A 1 -5.38 6.63 20.04
CA MET A 1 -4.89 7.89 19.49
C MET A 1 -6.02 8.65 18.82
N VAL A 2 -5.82 9.96 18.65
CA VAL A 2 -6.70 10.84 17.89
C VAL A 2 -5.96 11.24 16.62
N ILE A 3 -6.62 11.14 15.48
CA ILE A 3 -6.07 11.51 14.18
C ILE A 3 -6.76 12.79 13.71
N LYS A 4 -5.97 13.85 13.54
CA LYS A 4 -6.41 15.07 12.87
C LYS A 4 -6.59 14.77 11.39
N ILE A 5 -7.70 15.18 10.79
CA ILE A 5 -8.00 15.03 9.38
C ILE A 5 -8.24 16.42 8.78
N ARG A 6 -7.51 16.72 7.70
CA ARG A 6 -7.65 17.98 6.95
C ARG A 6 -8.44 17.68 5.68
N LYS A 7 -9.59 18.34 5.50
CA LYS A 7 -10.40 18.24 4.28
C LYS A 7 -10.48 19.58 3.60
N LYS A 8 -10.11 19.62 2.32
CA LYS A 8 -10.19 20.81 1.48
C LYS A 8 -11.44 20.72 0.59
N ASN A 9 -12.43 21.59 0.84
CA ASN A 9 -13.66 21.66 0.05
C ASN A 9 -13.79 23.04 -0.58
N LYS A 10 -13.69 23.11 -1.93
CA LYS A 10 -14.02 24.24 -2.82
C LYS A 10 -13.47 25.64 -2.47
N SER A 11 -12.71 25.81 -1.39
CA SER A 11 -11.95 27.00 -0.92
C SER A 11 -11.74 27.00 0.61
N LYS A 12 -12.48 26.19 1.38
CA LYS A 12 -12.39 26.10 2.84
C LYS A 12 -11.67 24.83 3.29
N GLU A 13 -10.64 24.97 4.12
CA GLU A 13 -10.04 23.86 4.85
C GLU A 13 -10.84 23.62 6.12
N THR A 14 -11.26 22.38 6.34
CA THR A 14 -11.95 21.94 7.55
C THR A 14 -11.08 20.91 8.26
N VAL A 15 -10.92 21.11 9.56
CA VAL A 15 -10.17 20.20 10.44
C VAL A 15 -11.17 19.35 11.22
N GLN A 16 -10.97 18.04 11.23
CA GLN A 16 -11.78 17.09 12.00
C GLN A 16 -10.85 16.20 12.82
N TYR A 17 -11.12 16.04 14.11
CA TYR A 17 -10.40 15.07 14.96
C TYR A 17 -11.21 13.78 15.03
N LYS A 18 -10.61 12.66 14.66
CA LYS A 18 -11.26 11.34 14.70
C LYS A 18 -10.55 10.41 15.65
N SER A 19 -11.34 9.64 16.41
CA SER A 19 -10.84 8.65 17.35
C SER A 19 -11.90 7.57 17.56
N ALA A 20 -11.49 6.43 18.10
CA ALA A 20 -12.40 5.46 18.68
C ALA A 20 -12.97 5.92 20.05
N LYS A 21 -12.36 6.94 20.66
CA LYS A 21 -12.84 7.53 21.93
C LYS A 21 -14.17 8.28 21.71
N LYS A 22 -15.10 8.14 22.67
CA LYS A 22 -16.40 8.84 22.67
C LYS A 22 -16.27 10.34 22.97
N ILE A 23 -15.33 10.73 23.83
CA ILE A 23 -15.09 12.12 24.25
C ILE A 23 -13.61 12.41 24.03
N LEU A 24 -13.32 13.56 23.41
CA LEU A 24 -11.96 14.03 23.18
C LEU A 24 -11.60 15.09 24.22
N THR A 25 -10.44 14.96 24.84
CA THR A 25 -9.90 15.98 25.76
C THR A 25 -9.04 17.00 25.02
N PRO A 26 -8.78 18.19 25.61
CA PRO A 26 -7.81 19.13 25.05
C PRO A 26 -6.41 18.53 24.84
N GLN A 27 -6.00 17.60 25.73
CA GLN A 27 -4.73 16.89 25.60
C GLN A 27 -4.73 15.95 24.39
N ASP A 28 -5.82 15.24 24.13
CA ASP A 28 -5.97 14.40 22.95
C ASP A 28 -5.81 15.19 21.64
N ILE A 29 -6.39 16.40 21.59
CA ILE A 29 -6.26 17.31 20.45
C ILE A 29 -4.80 17.74 20.27
N LYS A 30 -4.14 18.14 21.36
CA LYS A 30 -2.74 18.56 21.34
C LYS A 30 -1.80 17.43 20.88
N GLU A 31 -2.10 16.19 21.24
CA GLU A 31 -1.36 15.02 20.76
C GLU A 31 -1.61 14.74 19.27
N ALA A 32 -2.86 14.86 18.82
CA ALA A 32 -3.20 14.74 17.41
C ALA A 32 -2.51 15.81 16.55
N ASP A 33 -2.40 17.04 17.04
CA ASP A 33 -1.68 18.12 16.37
C ASP A 33 -0.18 17.80 16.23
N ARG A 34 0.47 17.37 17.31
CA ARG A 34 1.89 16.96 17.27
C ARG A 34 2.13 15.80 16.32
N PHE A 35 1.24 14.81 16.30
CA PHE A 35 1.31 13.70 15.37
C PHE A 35 1.15 14.17 13.91
N ASP A 36 0.21 15.08 13.64
CA ASP A 36 -0.03 15.65 12.32
C ASP A 36 1.18 16.42 11.78
N ASP A 37 1.81 17.22 12.64
CA ASP A 37 3.01 17.99 12.31
C ASP A 37 4.21 17.08 12.04
N ALA A 38 4.41 16.07 12.88
CA ALA A 38 5.46 15.08 12.65
C ALA A 38 5.24 14.28 11.35
N LEU A 39 3.99 13.97 11.02
CA LEU A 39 3.64 13.30 9.77
C LEU A 39 3.94 14.19 8.56
N ASN A 40 3.64 15.49 8.65
CA ASN A 40 3.97 16.45 7.58
C ASN A 40 5.49 16.53 7.36
N GLN A 41 6.26 16.60 8.43
CA GLN A 41 7.72 16.59 8.36
C GLN A 41 8.25 15.29 7.72
N GLU A 42 7.72 14.13 8.12
CA GLU A 42 8.11 12.85 7.54
C GLU A 42 7.82 12.78 6.05
N ILE A 43 6.65 13.27 5.60
CA ILE A 43 6.29 13.33 4.18
C ILE A 43 7.25 14.23 3.39
N GLN A 44 7.62 15.38 3.94
CA GLN A 44 8.61 16.28 3.30
C GLN A 44 9.98 15.63 3.19
N GLU A 45 10.43 14.89 4.20
CA GLU A 45 11.68 14.14 4.14
C GLU A 45 11.63 13.01 3.10
N ILE A 46 10.50 12.30 3.00
CA ILE A 46 10.29 11.30 1.94
C ILE A 46 10.41 11.95 0.55
N GLU A 47 9.77 13.11 0.34
CA GLU A 47 9.88 13.84 -0.93
C GLU A 47 11.32 14.20 -1.29
N LYS A 48 12.07 14.75 -0.33
CA LYS A 48 13.48 15.12 -0.52
C LYS A 48 14.31 13.90 -0.94
N VAL A 49 14.12 12.76 -0.28
CA VAL A 49 14.82 11.52 -0.63
C VAL A 49 14.40 11.04 -2.02
N LEU A 50 13.11 11.01 -2.34
CA LEU A 50 12.62 10.59 -3.66
C LEU A 50 13.18 11.44 -4.81
N LEU A 51 13.29 12.75 -4.61
CA LEU A 51 13.90 13.67 -5.59
C LEU A 51 15.40 13.43 -5.71
N LYS A 52 16.11 13.31 -4.58
CA LYS A 52 17.56 13.07 -4.54
C LYS A 52 17.94 11.76 -5.24
N GLU A 53 17.20 10.69 -4.97
CA GLU A 53 17.38 9.36 -5.57
C GLU A 53 16.80 9.27 -7.00
N LYS A 54 16.32 10.39 -7.56
CA LYS A 54 15.74 10.49 -8.91
C LYS A 54 14.60 9.48 -9.15
N MET A 55 13.88 9.06 -8.10
CA MET A 55 12.69 8.20 -8.18
C MET A 55 11.42 9.01 -8.47
N LEU A 56 11.50 10.33 -8.26
CA LEU A 56 10.48 11.31 -8.55
C LEU A 56 11.12 12.52 -9.23
N THR A 57 10.42 13.13 -10.20
CA THR A 57 10.83 14.41 -10.80
C THR A 57 10.12 15.59 -10.10
N PRO A 58 10.63 16.83 -10.21
CA PRO A 58 9.95 18.02 -9.70
C PRO A 58 8.52 18.21 -10.25
N GLU A 59 8.23 17.68 -11.43
CA GLU A 59 6.88 17.68 -12.03
C GLU A 59 5.95 16.58 -11.47
N ALA A 60 6.39 15.89 -10.41
CA ALA A 60 5.72 14.76 -9.76
C ALA A 60 5.58 13.50 -10.63
N ARG A 61 6.50 13.29 -11.58
CA ARG A 61 6.55 12.04 -12.37
C ARG A 61 7.41 11.02 -11.65
N LYS A 62 6.90 9.80 -11.46
CA LYS A 62 7.65 8.69 -10.84
C LYS A 62 8.40 7.95 -11.95
N SER A 63 9.72 8.07 -11.97
CA SER A 63 10.63 7.38 -12.91
C SER A 63 10.81 5.91 -12.54
N ASN A 64 10.97 5.62 -11.25
CA ASN A 64 10.95 4.27 -10.67
C ASN A 64 9.72 4.14 -9.77
N MET A 65 8.61 3.67 -10.35
CA MET A 65 7.34 3.62 -9.62
C MET A 65 7.35 2.60 -8.48
N LEU A 66 7.97 1.43 -8.68
CA LEU A 66 8.05 0.40 -7.64
C LEU A 66 8.94 0.85 -6.48
N GLY A 67 10.16 1.31 -6.77
CA GLY A 67 11.10 1.80 -5.77
C GLY A 67 10.55 3.00 -4.98
N ALA A 68 9.91 3.95 -5.67
CA ALA A 68 9.28 5.09 -5.00
C ALA A 68 8.22 4.65 -3.98
N TRP A 69 7.29 3.78 -4.39
CA TRP A 69 6.24 3.31 -3.49
C TRP A 69 6.78 2.39 -2.40
N TYR A 70 7.82 1.60 -2.66
CA TYR A 70 8.49 0.80 -1.63
C TYR A 70 9.12 1.67 -0.54
N LEU A 71 9.85 2.73 -0.93
CA LEU A 71 10.44 3.68 0.01
C LEU A 71 9.36 4.38 0.84
N ILE A 72 8.30 4.87 0.17
CA ILE A 72 7.15 5.50 0.85
C ILE A 72 6.56 4.55 1.89
N GLY A 73 6.27 3.30 1.49
CA GLY A 73 5.73 2.28 2.37
C GLY A 73 6.62 2.01 3.58
N THR A 74 7.92 1.86 3.35
CA THR A 74 8.93 1.59 4.39
C THR A 74 8.98 2.73 5.42
N ARG A 75 9.09 3.97 4.95
CA ARG A 75 9.17 5.17 5.81
C ARG A 75 7.88 5.36 6.61
N ILE A 76 6.73 5.16 5.98
CA ILE A 76 5.43 5.24 6.66
C ILE A 76 5.27 4.12 7.70
N ASN A 77 5.69 2.89 7.41
CA ASN A 77 5.65 1.80 8.41
C ASN A 77 6.52 2.13 9.64
N ASN A 78 7.73 2.66 9.41
CA ASN A 78 8.61 3.09 10.50
C ASN A 78 7.98 4.22 11.33
N PHE A 79 7.32 5.18 10.67
CA PHE A 79 6.58 6.24 11.34
C PHE A 79 5.44 5.69 12.19
N LEU A 80 4.59 4.82 11.63
CA LEU A 80 3.48 4.21 12.37
C LEU A 80 3.96 3.41 13.59
N LYS A 81 5.06 2.65 13.44
CA LYS A 81 5.70 1.91 14.53
C LYS A 81 6.22 2.84 15.63
N LYS A 82 6.89 3.95 15.27
CA LYS A 82 7.39 4.95 16.22
C LYS A 82 6.27 5.53 17.09
N TYR A 83 5.10 5.78 16.50
CA TYR A 83 3.95 6.37 17.20
C TYR A 83 2.94 5.34 17.74
N LYS A 84 3.24 4.03 17.63
CA LYS A 84 2.41 2.93 18.14
C LYS A 84 0.96 3.00 17.66
N VAL A 85 0.74 3.31 16.39
CA VAL A 85 -0.59 3.37 15.78
C VAL A 85 -1.19 1.96 15.72
N SER A 86 -2.42 1.78 16.21
CA SER A 86 -3.12 0.49 16.17
C SER A 86 -3.73 0.20 14.79
N SER A 87 -4.07 -1.07 14.54
CA SER A 87 -4.70 -1.49 13.28
C SER A 87 -6.08 -0.87 13.04
N GLU A 88 -6.83 -0.55 14.10
CA GLU A 88 -8.09 0.19 14.01
C GLU A 88 -7.86 1.61 13.50
N GLU A 89 -6.84 2.29 14.02
CA GLU A 89 -6.48 3.68 13.71
C GLU A 89 -5.86 3.83 12.33
N GLU A 90 -5.11 2.84 11.87
CA GLU A 90 -4.59 2.79 10.50
C GLU A 90 -5.68 3.01 9.45
N ASN A 91 -6.90 2.52 9.70
CA ASN A 91 -8.01 2.69 8.75
C ASN A 91 -8.42 4.16 8.55
N LEU A 92 -8.17 5.02 9.52
CA LEU A 92 -8.38 6.46 9.42
C LEU A 92 -7.14 7.16 8.85
N PHE A 93 -5.95 6.62 9.10
CA PHE A 93 -4.67 7.17 8.69
C PHE A 93 -4.46 7.15 7.16
N TRP A 94 -4.81 6.06 6.47
CA TRP A 94 -4.47 5.92 5.05
C TRP A 94 -5.15 6.95 4.13
N ASP A 95 -6.39 7.33 4.42
CA ASP A 95 -7.10 8.34 3.64
C ASP A 95 -6.54 9.75 3.88
N HIS A 96 -5.92 9.96 5.05
CA HIS A 96 -5.35 11.25 5.47
C HIS A 96 -4.01 11.58 4.80
N LEU A 97 -3.35 10.60 4.19
CA LEU A 97 -2.09 10.82 3.47
C LEU A 97 -2.29 11.51 2.13
N TYR A 98 -3.44 11.30 1.49
CA TYR A 98 -3.73 11.91 0.19
C TYR A 98 -3.88 13.43 0.30
N GLY A 99 -3.28 14.14 -0.65
CA GLY A 99 -3.35 15.59 -0.73
C GLY A 99 -2.40 16.35 0.21
N ARG A 100 -1.62 15.64 1.03
CA ARG A 100 -0.55 16.24 1.85
C ARG A 100 0.68 16.65 1.05
N SER A 101 0.89 15.97 -0.07
CA SER A 101 2.05 16.12 -0.93
C SER A 101 1.59 16.26 -2.38
N SER A 102 1.90 17.39 -3.02
CA SER A 102 1.67 17.59 -4.45
C SER A 102 2.63 16.78 -5.33
N LEU A 103 3.70 16.25 -4.75
CA LEU A 103 4.73 15.46 -5.41
C LEU A 103 4.41 13.95 -5.36
N ILE A 104 3.91 13.46 -4.23
CA ILE A 104 3.58 12.04 -4.04
C ILE A 104 2.14 11.76 -4.49
N SER A 105 1.17 12.59 -4.08
CA SER A 105 -0.26 12.42 -4.32
C SER A 105 -0.95 13.75 -4.64
N LYS A 106 -0.87 14.19 -5.90
CA LYS A 106 -1.37 15.49 -6.38
C LYS A 106 -2.81 15.81 -5.98
N THR A 107 -3.69 14.81 -5.92
CA THR A 107 -5.12 15.03 -5.77
C THR A 107 -5.63 14.34 -4.52
N ALA A 108 -6.20 15.13 -3.61
CA ALA A 108 -7.01 14.58 -2.53
C ALA A 108 -8.26 13.91 -3.14
N PRO A 109 -8.61 12.69 -2.72
CA PRO A 109 -9.78 12.01 -3.25
C PRO A 109 -11.05 12.78 -2.89
N THR A 110 -11.99 12.84 -3.84
CA THR A 110 -13.30 13.47 -3.63
C THR A 110 -14.26 12.60 -2.83
N SER A 111 -13.94 11.31 -2.65
CA SER A 111 -14.72 10.33 -1.91
C SER A 111 -13.81 9.35 -1.17
N LYS A 112 -14.39 8.56 -0.26
CA LYS A 112 -13.63 7.55 0.50
C LYS A 112 -12.99 6.53 -0.46
N ILE A 113 -11.69 6.31 -0.33
CA ILE A 113 -10.97 5.31 -1.12
C ILE A 113 -11.16 3.93 -0.46
N SER A 114 -11.45 2.89 -1.25
CA SER A 114 -11.50 1.53 -0.70
C SER A 114 -10.10 1.08 -0.25
N LYS A 115 -10.02 0.26 0.80
CA LYS A 115 -8.74 -0.24 1.34
C LYS A 115 -7.86 -0.93 0.29
N THR A 116 -8.49 -1.57 -0.70
CA THR A 116 -7.82 -2.27 -1.82
C THR A 116 -7.35 -1.34 -2.93
N ARG A 117 -7.73 -0.06 -2.90
CA ARG A 117 -7.34 0.94 -3.90
C ARG A 117 -6.44 2.05 -3.34
N ASN A 118 -6.29 2.13 -2.02
CA ASN A 118 -5.45 3.13 -1.38
C ASN A 118 -3.96 2.80 -1.58
N ASP A 119 -3.26 3.64 -2.34
CA ASP A 119 -1.88 3.40 -2.76
C ASP A 119 -0.91 3.41 -1.58
N PHE A 120 -1.11 4.30 -0.59
CA PHE A 120 -0.27 4.33 0.61
C PHE A 120 -0.41 3.06 1.44
N ARG A 121 -1.64 2.56 1.60
CA ARG A 121 -1.88 1.29 2.28
C ARG A 121 -1.23 0.13 1.51
N ILE A 122 -1.34 0.11 0.19
CA ILE A 122 -0.71 -0.93 -0.63
C ILE A 122 0.82 -0.85 -0.52
N ALA A 123 1.39 0.35 -0.55
CA ALA A 123 2.82 0.60 -0.37
C ALA A 123 3.31 0.11 1.00
N SER A 124 2.57 0.41 2.06
CA SER A 124 2.83 -0.09 3.41
C SER A 124 2.85 -1.63 3.46
N LEU A 125 1.87 -2.29 2.82
CA LEU A 125 1.85 -3.75 2.73
C LEU A 125 3.02 -4.31 1.91
N LEU A 126 3.31 -3.68 0.77
CA LEU A 126 4.41 -4.05 -0.13
C LEU A 126 5.76 -4.00 0.60
N ALA A 127 5.97 -3.00 1.46
CA ALA A 127 7.21 -2.80 2.21
C ALA A 127 7.50 -3.88 3.26
N HIS A 128 6.56 -4.79 3.56
CA HIS A 128 6.85 -5.97 4.40
C HIS A 128 7.62 -7.06 3.66
N HIS A 129 7.71 -6.99 2.34
CA HIS A 129 8.48 -7.93 1.54
C HIS A 129 9.89 -7.38 1.25
N PRO A 130 10.91 -8.25 1.11
CA PRO A 130 12.23 -7.83 0.65
C PRO A 130 12.14 -7.18 -0.74
N ILE A 131 12.83 -6.06 -0.94
CA ILE A 131 12.83 -5.36 -2.25
C ILE A 131 13.29 -6.28 -3.39
N THR A 132 14.25 -7.16 -3.13
CA THR A 132 14.77 -8.15 -4.09
C THR A 132 13.70 -9.12 -4.59
N LYS A 133 12.69 -9.43 -3.77
CA LYS A 133 11.53 -10.24 -4.17
C LYS A 133 10.61 -9.45 -5.10
N LEU A 134 10.47 -8.14 -4.86
CA LEU A 134 9.59 -7.25 -5.62
C LEU A 134 10.14 -6.90 -6.99
N GLU A 135 11.46 -6.70 -7.08
CA GLU A 135 12.21 -6.40 -8.30
C GLU A 135 12.14 -7.54 -9.32
N LYS A 136 11.75 -8.75 -8.94
CA LYS A 136 11.52 -9.85 -9.90
C LYS A 136 10.39 -9.60 -10.90
N ILE A 137 9.44 -8.72 -10.54
CA ILE A 137 8.28 -8.39 -11.39
C ILE A 137 8.37 -6.96 -11.93
N GLU A 138 9.04 -6.04 -11.20
CA GLU A 138 9.25 -4.61 -11.49
C GLU A 138 7.98 -3.75 -11.70
N LEU A 139 6.83 -4.36 -11.95
CA LEU A 139 5.57 -3.70 -12.25
C LEU A 139 4.78 -3.39 -10.98
N TRP A 140 4.91 -2.16 -10.49
CA TRP A 140 4.09 -1.63 -9.39
C TRP A 140 2.59 -1.93 -9.56
N ALA A 141 2.05 -1.69 -10.76
CA ALA A 141 0.64 -1.89 -11.03
C ALA A 141 0.19 -3.35 -10.89
N LEU A 142 1.10 -4.31 -11.11
CA LEU A 142 0.83 -5.73 -10.93
C LEU A 142 0.98 -6.12 -9.45
N TRP A 143 1.98 -5.61 -8.75
CA TRP A 143 2.11 -5.76 -7.29
C TRP A 143 0.89 -5.28 -6.52
N ARG A 144 0.26 -4.18 -6.96
CA ARG A 144 -1.02 -3.72 -6.40
C ARG A 144 -2.10 -4.80 -6.48
N GLU A 145 -2.20 -5.50 -7.61
CA GLU A 145 -3.16 -6.61 -7.75
C GLU A 145 -2.76 -7.76 -6.81
N ILE A 146 -1.48 -8.15 -6.80
CA ILE A 146 -0.97 -9.25 -5.96
C ILE A 146 -1.33 -9.03 -4.48
N ILE A 147 -0.95 -7.88 -3.92
CA ILE A 147 -1.17 -7.56 -2.50
C ILE A 147 -2.65 -7.56 -2.12
N THR A 148 -3.54 -7.29 -3.07
CA THR A 148 -4.99 -7.23 -2.80
C THR A 148 -5.67 -8.60 -2.82
N TYR A 149 -5.10 -9.62 -3.46
CA TYR A 149 -5.71 -10.94 -3.51
C TYR A 149 -5.45 -11.72 -2.22
N LYS A 150 -6.55 -12.21 -1.60
CA LYS A 150 -6.47 -13.03 -0.38
C LYS A 150 -5.60 -14.28 -0.58
N ALA A 151 -5.65 -14.88 -1.76
CA ALA A 151 -4.91 -16.10 -2.09
C ALA A 151 -3.39 -15.94 -1.93
N PHE A 152 -2.86 -14.73 -2.11
CA PHE A 152 -1.42 -14.47 -2.08
C PHE A 152 -0.91 -14.06 -0.70
N LYS A 153 -1.75 -14.19 0.34
CA LYS A 153 -1.31 -14.13 1.74
C LYS A 153 -0.59 -15.39 2.19
N ASP A 154 -0.80 -16.51 1.50
CA ASP A 154 0.00 -17.72 1.68
C ASP A 154 1.29 -17.54 0.88
N GLU A 155 2.42 -17.44 1.58
CA GLU A 155 3.73 -17.18 0.96
C GLU A 155 4.09 -18.26 -0.07
N ARG A 156 3.65 -19.51 0.10
CA ARG A 156 3.89 -20.59 -0.87
C ARG A 156 3.23 -20.30 -2.21
N VAL A 157 2.00 -19.75 -2.17
CA VAL A 157 1.28 -19.32 -3.37
C VAL A 157 1.97 -18.12 -4.00
N LEU A 158 2.35 -17.13 -3.18
CA LEU A 158 3.03 -15.93 -3.65
C LEU A 158 4.36 -16.28 -4.34
N ASP A 159 5.17 -17.14 -3.75
CA ASP A 159 6.45 -17.59 -4.31
C ASP A 159 6.26 -18.34 -5.63
N TRP A 160 5.26 -19.23 -5.69
CA TRP A 160 4.93 -19.92 -6.94
C TRP A 160 4.48 -18.93 -8.03
N VAL A 161 3.63 -17.95 -7.68
CA VAL A 161 3.16 -16.91 -8.60
C VAL A 161 4.33 -16.07 -9.12
N ILE A 162 5.22 -15.62 -8.24
CA ILE A 162 6.41 -14.86 -8.62
C ILE A 162 7.27 -15.69 -9.57
N LYS A 163 7.56 -16.96 -9.23
CA LYS A 163 8.35 -17.84 -10.09
C LYS A 163 7.72 -18.02 -11.48
N LYS A 164 6.39 -18.11 -11.57
CA LYS A 164 5.68 -18.19 -12.85
C LYS A 164 5.76 -16.89 -13.65
N LEU A 165 5.68 -15.75 -12.97
CA LEU A 165 5.86 -14.43 -13.60
C LEU A 165 7.31 -14.21 -14.04
N GLU A 166 8.31 -14.73 -13.31
CA GLU A 166 9.71 -14.68 -13.73
C GLU A 166 9.96 -15.51 -15.00
N GLN A 167 9.32 -16.69 -15.10
CA GLN A 167 9.43 -17.56 -16.27
C GLN A 167 8.78 -16.96 -17.53
N SER A 168 7.75 -16.14 -17.34
CA SER A 168 7.04 -15.45 -18.42
C SER A 168 6.67 -14.03 -17.99
N PRO A 169 7.62 -13.07 -18.01
CA PRO A 169 7.39 -11.74 -17.49
C PRO A 169 6.33 -10.97 -18.30
N PRO A 170 5.25 -10.47 -17.66
CA PRO A 170 4.31 -9.60 -18.35
C PRO A 170 4.95 -8.25 -18.60
N LYS A 171 4.70 -7.65 -19.77
CA LYS A 171 5.13 -6.27 -20.07
C LYS A 171 4.21 -5.25 -19.42
N THR A 172 2.95 -5.62 -19.22
CA THR A 172 1.93 -4.73 -18.68
C THR A 172 1.10 -5.40 -17.59
N ARG A 173 0.47 -4.59 -16.73
CA ARG A 173 -0.52 -5.10 -15.76
C ARG A 173 -1.61 -5.92 -16.47
N ASN A 174 -2.05 -5.50 -17.65
CA ASN A 174 -3.16 -6.15 -18.34
C ASN A 174 -2.80 -7.55 -18.85
N GLU A 175 -1.54 -7.80 -19.18
CA GLU A 175 -1.04 -9.13 -19.53
C GLU A 175 -0.96 -10.05 -18.31
N GLY A 176 -0.44 -9.56 -17.17
CA GLY A 176 -0.31 -10.38 -15.96
C GLY A 176 -1.61 -10.58 -15.17
N ARG A 177 -2.57 -9.66 -15.30
CA ARG A 177 -3.80 -9.67 -14.49
C ARG A 177 -4.69 -10.89 -14.71
N PRO A 178 -4.94 -11.39 -15.94
CA PRO A 178 -5.70 -12.62 -16.16
C PRO A 178 -5.14 -13.82 -15.39
N PHE A 179 -3.82 -13.99 -15.38
CA PHE A 179 -3.15 -15.03 -14.61
C PHE A 179 -3.43 -14.91 -13.11
N LEU A 180 -3.18 -13.74 -12.52
CA LEU A 180 -3.42 -13.52 -11.09
C LEU A 180 -4.89 -13.79 -10.70
N LYS A 181 -5.83 -13.35 -11.56
CA LYS A 181 -7.26 -13.64 -11.37
C LYS A 181 -7.57 -15.12 -11.44
N ALA A 182 -6.96 -15.86 -12.37
CA ALA A 182 -7.17 -17.30 -12.50
C ALA A 182 -6.69 -18.05 -11.26
N VAL A 183 -5.49 -17.72 -10.76
CA VAL A 183 -4.95 -18.30 -9.51
C VAL A 183 -5.85 -17.95 -8.32
N SER A 184 -6.21 -16.67 -8.14
CA SER A 184 -7.09 -16.27 -7.05
C SER A 184 -8.47 -16.92 -7.14
N LYS A 185 -9.02 -17.13 -8.34
CA LYS A 185 -10.30 -17.81 -8.55
C LYS A 185 -10.20 -19.30 -8.20
N ARG A 186 -9.11 -19.98 -8.61
CA ARG A 186 -8.85 -21.39 -8.30
C ARG A 186 -8.86 -21.67 -6.80
N LEU A 187 -8.24 -20.77 -6.04
CA LEU A 187 -8.07 -20.89 -4.59
C LEU A 187 -9.18 -20.22 -3.77
N LYS A 188 -10.16 -19.55 -4.41
CA LYS A 188 -11.15 -18.71 -3.72
C LYS A 188 -11.91 -19.41 -2.59
N ARG A 189 -12.19 -20.71 -2.76
CA ARG A 189 -12.97 -21.54 -1.82
C ARG A 189 -12.12 -22.61 -1.13
N ILE A 190 -10.80 -22.53 -1.26
CA ILE A 190 -9.87 -23.49 -0.70
C ILE A 190 -9.14 -22.78 0.44
N ASP A 191 -9.17 -23.37 1.63
CA ASP A 191 -8.23 -22.99 2.67
C ASP A 191 -6.88 -23.61 2.31
N THR A 192 -5.89 -22.80 1.93
CA THR A 192 -4.58 -23.32 1.53
C THR A 192 -3.77 -23.82 2.71
N THR A 193 -4.13 -23.44 3.94
CA THR A 193 -3.40 -23.85 5.16
C THR A 193 -3.56 -25.34 5.48
N VAL A 194 -4.65 -25.96 5.02
CA VAL A 194 -4.89 -27.41 5.19
C VAL A 194 -4.22 -28.26 4.12
N LEU A 195 -3.66 -27.63 3.08
CA LEU A 195 -2.97 -28.33 2.00
C LEU A 195 -1.48 -28.49 2.31
N SER A 196 -0.97 -29.69 2.06
CA SER A 196 0.47 -29.89 1.93
C SER A 196 1.02 -29.13 0.72
N ASP A 197 2.33 -28.90 0.70
CA ASP A 197 2.99 -28.19 -0.41
C ASP A 197 2.78 -28.90 -1.75
N LYS A 198 2.78 -30.24 -1.75
CA LYS A 198 2.54 -31.04 -2.96
C LYS A 198 1.12 -30.85 -3.48
N GLU A 199 0.12 -30.93 -2.60
CA GLU A 199 -1.29 -30.75 -3.00
C GLU A 199 -1.54 -29.32 -3.49
N LEU A 200 -0.97 -28.33 -2.82
CA LEU A 200 -1.06 -26.94 -3.23
C LEU A 200 -0.46 -26.73 -4.63
N ILE A 201 0.74 -27.28 -4.89
CA ILE A 201 1.37 -27.21 -6.21
C ILE A 201 0.52 -27.88 -7.28
N VAL A 202 -0.07 -29.05 -7.00
CA VAL A 202 -1.00 -29.71 -7.95
C VAL A 202 -2.16 -28.76 -8.28
N LYS A 203 -2.79 -28.16 -7.27
CA LYS A 203 -3.91 -27.23 -7.46
C LYS A 203 -3.51 -25.97 -8.24
N LEU A 204 -2.30 -25.46 -8.03
CA LEU A 204 -1.76 -24.31 -8.74
C LEU A 204 -1.43 -24.65 -10.19
N ASN A 205 -0.87 -25.83 -10.46
CA ASN A 205 -0.53 -26.26 -11.83
C ASN A 205 -1.77 -26.54 -12.70
N GLU A 206 -2.93 -26.80 -12.10
CA GLU A 206 -4.22 -26.85 -12.81
C GLU A 206 -4.62 -25.48 -13.42
N VAL A 207 -3.99 -24.39 -12.99
CA VAL A 207 -4.11 -23.07 -13.64
C VAL A 207 -3.25 -23.10 -14.91
N THR A 208 -3.75 -23.78 -15.93
CA THR A 208 -3.10 -23.85 -17.23
C THR A 208 -3.53 -22.67 -18.10
N ARG A 209 -2.52 -21.96 -18.62
CA ARG A 209 -2.56 -20.91 -19.65
C ARG A 209 -2.91 -19.50 -19.18
N TRP A 210 -2.00 -18.61 -19.53
CA TRP A 210 -2.19 -17.20 -19.80
C TRP A 210 -1.30 -16.86 -20.99
#